data_AF-A0A075H5X4-F1
#
_entry.id   AF-A0A075H5X4-F1
#
_cell.length_a   1.000
_cell.length_b   1.000
_cell.length_c   1.000
_cell.angle_alpha   90.00
_cell.angle_beta   90.00
_cell.angle_gamma   90.00
#
_symmetry.space_group_name_H-M   'P 1'
#
loop_
_entity.id
_entity.type
_entity.pdbx_description
1 polymer ?
#
loop_
_entity_poly.entity_id
_entity_poly.type
_entity_poly.pdbx_seq_one_letter_code
_entity_poly.pdbx_strand_id
1 'polypeptide(L)'
;MTYYLKPTNENIEVPRVVLANEVTGGFVVMTGVTVGTGMYTDLPVTDTQAKSDGWIDSVLCASGKGRYFFKINTETSEQEPYLLMYSIRGELIGVYFYTISDMPEPWKTKTELKPFSDIIIDYPHSNLLLYFKDPVNACRRDSKGSDGTYN
;
A
#
# COMPACT_ATOMS: atom_id res chain seq x y z
N MET A 1 -7.90 18.70 -27.82
CA MET A 1 -7.99 19.53 -26.60
C MET A 1 -7.30 18.75 -25.50
N THR A 2 -6.17 19.23 -25.00
CA THR A 2 -5.35 18.52 -24.00
C THR A 2 -5.73 19.03 -22.63
N TYR A 3 -6.22 18.15 -21.76
CA TYR A 3 -6.52 18.50 -20.38
C TYR A 3 -5.26 18.28 -19.54
N TYR A 4 -4.90 19.29 -18.75
CA TYR A 4 -3.82 19.20 -17.77
C TYR A 4 -4.44 19.19 -16.38
N LEU A 5 -4.09 18.18 -15.58
CA LEU A 5 -4.39 18.19 -14.15
C LEU A 5 -3.49 19.23 -13.48
N LYS A 6 -4.08 20.34 -13.02
CA LYS A 6 -3.41 21.31 -12.15
C LYS A 6 -3.83 21.04 -10.71
N PRO A 7 -2.93 20.59 -9.82
CA PRO A 7 -3.24 20.54 -8.41
C PRO A 7 -3.47 21.98 -7.90
N THR A 8 -4.61 22.24 -7.28
CA THR A 8 -4.86 23.47 -6.52
C THR A 8 -4.39 23.27 -5.08
N ASN A 9 -3.69 24.26 -4.51
CA ASN A 9 -3.16 24.18 -3.14
C ASN A 9 -4.26 23.98 -2.07
N GLU A 10 -5.51 24.32 -2.38
CA GLU A 10 -6.68 24.07 -1.52
C GLU A 10 -7.02 22.58 -1.35
N ASN A 11 -6.51 21.69 -2.21
CA ASN A 11 -6.75 20.24 -2.14
C ASN A 11 -5.67 19.46 -1.34
N ILE A 12 -4.71 20.14 -0.71
CA ILE A 12 -3.58 19.51 0.00
C ILE A 12 -3.50 20.02 1.45
N GLU A 13 -4.61 19.96 2.20
CA GLU A 13 -4.55 20.16 3.66
C GLU A 13 -4.18 18.86 4.39
N VAL A 14 -4.44 17.70 3.79
CA VAL A 14 -4.18 16.39 4.38
C VAL A 14 -3.50 15.47 3.36
N PRO A 15 -2.37 14.82 3.70
CA PRO A 15 -1.75 13.84 2.82
C PRO A 15 -2.72 12.68 2.57
N ARG A 16 -2.96 12.36 1.30
CA ARG A 16 -3.85 11.30 0.85
C ARG A 16 -3.17 10.45 -0.21
N VAL A 17 -3.42 9.15 -0.17
CA VAL A 17 -2.99 8.19 -1.19
C VAL A 17 -4.25 7.48 -1.68
N VAL A 18 -4.47 7.48 -2.99
CA VAL A 18 -5.70 6.95 -3.59
C VAL A 18 -5.34 5.86 -4.59
N LEU A 19 -5.90 4.67 -4.40
CA LEU A 19 -5.95 3.68 -5.46
C LEU A 19 -7.17 4.01 -6.32
N ALA A 20 -6.96 4.28 -7.60
CA ALA A 20 -8.03 4.53 -8.54
C ALA A 20 -7.83 3.66 -9.78
N ASN A 21 -8.92 3.13 -10.32
CA ASN A 21 -8.90 2.70 -11.71
C ASN A 21 -9.10 3.94 -12.60
N GLU A 22 -8.15 4.20 -13.49
CA GLU A 22 -8.40 5.20 -14.53
C GLU A 22 -9.40 4.60 -15.52
N VAL A 23 -10.69 4.90 -15.32
CA VAL A 23 -11.60 4.90 -16.47
C VAL A 23 -11.29 6.20 -17.21
N THR A 24 -10.58 6.11 -18.33
CA THR A 24 -10.41 7.21 -19.28
C THR A 24 -11.75 7.51 -19.97
N GLY A 25 -12.73 7.94 -19.19
CA GLY A 25 -14.06 8.36 -19.65
C GLY A 25 -14.09 9.86 -19.83
N GLY A 26 -13.81 10.32 -21.05
CA GLY A 26 -14.02 11.72 -21.42
C GLY A 26 -15.49 12.13 -21.22
N PHE A 27 -15.69 13.34 -20.72
CA PHE A 27 -17.00 13.98 -20.58
C PHE A 27 -17.62 14.22 -21.97
N VAL A 28 -18.58 13.39 -22.38
CA VAL A 28 -19.45 13.66 -23.54
C VAL A 28 -20.76 14.22 -23.00
N VAL A 29 -20.84 15.55 -22.85
CA VAL A 29 -22.13 16.22 -22.78
C VAL A 29 -22.75 16.02 -24.16
N MET A 30 -23.77 15.16 -24.27
CA MET A 30 -24.92 15.27 -25.18
C MET A 30 -25.67 13.95 -25.44
N THR A 31 -25.26 12.79 -24.91
CA THR A 31 -25.91 11.50 -25.29
C THR A 31 -26.56 10.68 -24.16
N GLY A 32 -26.63 11.16 -22.92
CA GLY A 32 -27.33 10.43 -21.85
C GLY A 32 -26.72 9.07 -21.50
N VAL A 33 -25.43 8.89 -21.79
CA VAL A 33 -24.67 7.68 -21.41
C VAL A 33 -24.28 7.80 -19.94
N THR A 34 -24.65 6.81 -19.13
CA THR A 34 -24.10 6.64 -17.78
C THR A 34 -22.62 6.31 -17.90
N VAL A 35 -21.76 7.31 -17.67
CA VAL A 35 -20.31 7.13 -17.55
C VAL A 35 -20.06 6.42 -16.22
N GLY A 36 -19.46 5.23 -16.27
CA GLY A 36 -19.08 4.52 -15.05
C GLY A 36 -18.22 5.41 -14.17
N THR A 37 -18.67 5.69 -12.95
CA THR A 37 -17.87 6.41 -11.97
C THR A 37 -16.64 5.56 -11.66
N GLY A 38 -15.45 6.10 -11.90
CA GLY A 38 -14.20 5.45 -11.53
C GLY A 38 -14.25 5.03 -10.06
N MET A 39 -13.81 3.81 -9.78
CA MET A 39 -13.70 3.33 -8.40
C MET A 39 -12.41 3.88 -7.82
N TYR A 40 -12.54 4.59 -6.71
CA TYR A 40 -11.41 5.10 -5.94
C TYR A 40 -11.49 4.55 -4.51
N THR A 41 -10.32 4.34 -3.91
CA THR A 41 -10.17 3.87 -2.54
C THR A 41 -9.05 4.67 -1.89
N ASP A 42 -9.39 5.46 -0.88
CA ASP A 42 -8.41 6.15 -0.06
C ASP A 42 -7.69 5.13 0.83
N LEU A 43 -6.36 5.13 0.76
CA LEU A 43 -5.52 4.31 1.62
C LEU A 43 -5.23 5.06 2.92
N PRO A 44 -5.32 4.38 4.08
CA PRO A 44 -5.01 4.99 5.37
C PRO A 44 -3.53 5.39 5.42
N VAL A 45 -3.25 6.69 5.51
CA VAL A 45 -1.86 7.19 5.51
C VAL A 45 -1.13 6.98 6.83
N THR A 46 -1.84 6.57 7.89
CA THR A 46 -1.29 6.21 9.19
C THR A 46 -1.69 4.80 9.63
N ASP A 47 -0.84 4.14 10.41
CA ASP A 47 -1.11 2.80 10.93
C ASP A 47 -2.29 2.79 11.94
N THR A 48 -2.52 3.92 12.60
CA THR A 48 -3.61 4.11 13.55
C THR A 48 -4.94 4.17 12.81
N GLN A 49 -5.00 4.90 11.71
CA GLN A 49 -6.17 4.89 10.81
C GLN A 49 -6.37 3.50 10.20
N ALA A 50 -5.31 2.82 9.77
CA ALA A 50 -5.43 1.48 9.22
C ALA A 50 -6.08 0.51 10.22
N LYS A 51 -5.63 0.53 11.48
CA LYS A 51 -6.23 -0.30 12.54
C LYS A 51 -7.70 0.04 12.80
N SER A 52 -8.08 1.33 12.80
CA SER A 52 -9.50 1.70 12.93
C SER A 52 -10.33 1.24 11.75
N ASP A 53 -9.73 1.17 10.55
CA ASP A 53 -10.37 0.72 9.32
C ASP A 53 -10.37 -0.82 9.18
N GLY A 54 -9.94 -1.55 10.21
CA GLY A 54 -9.97 -3.01 10.28
C GLY A 54 -8.76 -3.72 9.66
N TRP A 55 -7.66 -3.01 9.39
CA TRP A 55 -6.42 -3.64 8.98
C TRP A 55 -5.72 -4.31 10.16
N ILE A 56 -5.17 -5.50 9.91
CA ILE A 56 -4.47 -6.33 10.88
C ILE A 56 -2.96 -6.14 10.69
N ASP A 57 -2.28 -5.74 11.76
CA ASP A 57 -0.84 -5.46 11.80
C ASP A 57 -0.03 -6.74 12.00
N SER A 58 0.98 -6.98 11.16
CA SER A 58 1.92 -8.09 11.32
C SER A 58 2.94 -7.88 12.47
N VAL A 59 2.92 -6.72 13.13
CA VAL A 59 3.77 -6.29 14.27
C VAL A 59 5.25 -6.10 13.94
N LEU A 60 5.86 -7.02 13.18
CA LEU A 60 7.28 -7.02 12.89
C LEU A 60 7.66 -6.01 11.78
N CYS A 61 8.57 -5.09 12.11
CA CYS A 61 9.11 -4.10 11.18
C CYS A 61 10.45 -4.57 10.61
N ALA A 62 10.47 -4.93 9.33
CA ALA A 62 11.67 -5.38 8.64
C ALA A 62 12.40 -4.23 7.93
N SER A 63 13.69 -4.07 8.20
CA SER A 63 14.55 -3.10 7.49
C SER A 63 14.44 -3.27 5.98
N GLY A 64 14.23 -2.18 5.25
CA GLY A 64 14.02 -2.20 3.79
C GLY A 64 12.65 -2.69 3.32
N LYS A 65 11.72 -3.02 4.23
CA LYS A 65 10.38 -3.55 3.90
C LYS A 65 9.23 -2.85 4.65
N GLY A 66 9.45 -2.44 5.91
CA GLY A 66 8.40 -1.91 6.76
C GLY A 66 7.68 -2.99 7.57
N ARG A 67 6.53 -2.61 8.15
CA ARG A 67 5.51 -3.48 8.75
C ARG A 67 4.40 -3.71 7.75
N TYR A 68 3.91 -4.94 7.65
CA TYR A 68 2.83 -5.29 6.74
C TYR A 68 1.49 -5.26 7.46
N PHE A 69 0.48 -4.80 6.74
CA PHE A 69 -0.90 -4.77 7.19
C PHE A 69 -1.75 -5.45 6.13
N PHE A 70 -2.59 -6.39 6.55
CA PHE A 70 -3.54 -7.09 5.69
C PHE A 70 -4.96 -6.85 6.18
N LYS A 71 -5.94 -6.94 5.29
CA LYS A 71 -7.35 -6.80 5.62
C LYS A 71 -8.12 -7.96 5.03
N ILE A 72 -9.04 -8.51 5.82
CA ILE A 72 -9.98 -9.52 5.36
C ILE A 72 -11.25 -8.78 4.96
N ASN A 73 -11.68 -8.96 3.72
CA ASN A 73 -12.95 -8.47 3.25
C ASN A 73 -14.07 -9.30 3.91
N THR A 74 -14.91 -8.65 4.71
CA THR A 74 -15.95 -9.34 5.49
C THR A 74 -17.08 -9.90 4.64
N GLU A 75 -17.26 -9.41 3.41
CA GLU A 75 -18.33 -9.87 2.52
C GLU A 75 -17.91 -11.13 1.76
N THR A 76 -16.66 -11.16 1.27
CA THR A 76 -16.13 -12.31 0.52
C THR A 76 -15.42 -13.33 1.41
N SER A 77 -15.09 -12.96 2.66
CA SER A 77 -14.20 -13.72 3.55
C SER A 77 -12.80 -13.99 2.95
N GLU A 78 -12.39 -13.17 1.98
CA GLU A 78 -11.08 -13.25 1.33
C GLU A 78 -10.18 -12.09 1.77
N GLN A 79 -8.87 -12.31 1.73
CA GLN A 79 -7.91 -11.23 1.97
C GLN A 79 -7.90 -10.26 0.79
N GLU A 80 -7.83 -8.96 1.07
CA GLU A 80 -7.62 -7.94 0.04
C GLU A 80 -6.37 -8.26 -0.79
N PRO A 81 -6.38 -8.07 -2.13
CA PRO A 81 -5.31 -8.50 -3.04
C PRO A 81 -4.04 -7.62 -2.95
N TYR A 82 -3.86 -6.93 -1.83
CA TYR A 82 -2.70 -6.11 -1.53
C TYR A 82 -2.51 -5.95 -0.03
N LEU A 83 -1.27 -5.67 0.36
CA LEU A 83 -0.88 -5.35 1.73
C LEU A 83 -0.43 -3.90 1.80
N LEU A 84 -0.75 -3.23 2.91
CA LEU A 84 -0.19 -1.91 3.21
C LEU A 84 1.14 -2.08 3.94
N MET A 85 2.10 -1.21 3.61
CA MET A 85 3.42 -1.19 4.24
C MET A 85 3.57 0.11 5.03
N TYR A 86 3.89 0.00 6.31
CA TYR A 86 4.11 1.15 7.20
C TYR A 86 5.54 1.21 7.74
N SER A 87 6.01 2.43 8.03
CA SER A 87 7.24 2.65 8.78
C SER A 87 7.06 2.32 10.27
N ILE A 88 8.16 2.28 11.01
CA ILE A 88 8.14 2.16 12.47
C ILE A 88 7.49 3.38 13.15
N ARG A 89 7.39 4.50 12.44
CA ARG A 89 6.70 5.73 12.90
C ARG A 89 5.21 5.72 12.55
N GLY A 90 4.71 4.63 11.96
CA GLY A 90 3.29 4.48 11.62
C GLY A 90 2.86 5.23 10.36
N GLU A 91 3.79 5.58 9.46
CA GLU A 91 3.49 6.27 8.21
C GLU A 91 3.38 5.28 7.04
N LEU A 92 2.40 5.45 6.16
CA LEU A 92 2.29 4.64 4.94
C LEU A 92 3.50 4.88 4.04
N ILE A 93 4.27 3.82 3.75
CA ILE A 93 5.48 3.87 2.91
C ILE A 93 5.28 3.19 1.56
N GLY A 94 4.26 2.35 1.41
CA GLY A 94 4.00 1.66 0.15
C GLY A 94 2.87 0.63 0.20
N VAL A 95 2.68 -0.03 -0.93
CA VAL A 95 1.71 -1.12 -1.13
C VAL A 95 2.43 -2.32 -1.74
N TYR A 96 2.13 -3.51 -1.23
CA TYR A 96 2.56 -4.79 -1.78
C TYR A 96 1.37 -5.44 -2.48
N PHE A 97 1.33 -5.36 -3.81
CA PHE A 97 0.34 -6.08 -4.61
C PHE A 97 0.80 -7.51 -4.82
N TYR A 98 -0.15 -8.44 -4.84
CA TYR A 98 0.16 -9.84 -5.14
C TYR A 98 -0.98 -10.53 -5.89
N THR A 99 -0.62 -11.58 -6.63
CA THR A 99 -1.57 -12.44 -7.33
C THR A 99 -1.00 -13.85 -7.48
N ILE A 100 -1.87 -14.87 -7.53
CA ILE A 100 -1.46 -16.25 -7.82
C ILE A 100 -1.14 -16.46 -9.30
N SER A 101 -1.55 -15.53 -10.16
CA SER A 101 -1.27 -15.60 -11.59
C SER A 101 0.17 -15.20 -11.89
N ASP A 102 0.74 -15.80 -12.94
CA ASP A 102 2.00 -15.33 -13.50
C ASP A 102 1.82 -13.95 -14.13
N MET A 103 2.64 -13.00 -13.71
CA MET A 103 2.59 -11.63 -14.20
C MET A 103 3.91 -11.27 -14.91
N PRO A 104 3.85 -10.52 -16.03
CA PRO A 104 5.05 -10.07 -16.71
C PRO A 104 5.80 -9.03 -15.86
N GLU A 105 7.01 -8.67 -16.29
CA GLU A 105 7.72 -7.53 -15.71
C GLU A 105 6.82 -6.27 -15.67
N PRO A 106 6.85 -5.48 -14.58
CA PRO A 106 7.85 -5.46 -13.49
C PRO A 106 7.58 -6.43 -12.32
N TRP A 107 6.55 -7.27 -12.39
CA TRP A 107 6.22 -8.19 -11.30
C TRP A 107 7.32 -9.23 -11.09
N LYS A 108 7.47 -9.70 -9.86
CA LYS A 108 8.46 -10.73 -9.50
C LYS A 108 7.79 -11.89 -8.79
N THR A 109 8.17 -13.11 -9.15
CA THR A 109 7.67 -14.32 -8.47
C THR A 109 8.36 -14.51 -7.13
N LYS A 110 7.58 -14.82 -6.10
CA LYS A 110 8.01 -15.18 -4.75
C LYS A 110 7.37 -16.50 -4.36
N THR A 111 8.09 -17.33 -3.61
CA THR A 111 7.56 -18.59 -3.06
C THR A 111 6.71 -18.37 -1.81
N GLU A 112 7.05 -17.34 -1.03
CA GLU A 112 6.35 -16.93 0.19
C GLU A 112 6.63 -15.44 0.48
N LEU A 113 5.79 -14.82 1.30
CA LEU A 113 6.07 -13.53 1.94
C LEU A 113 6.21 -13.77 3.44
N LYS A 114 7.45 -13.68 3.91
CA LYS A 114 7.83 -13.93 5.29
C LYS A 114 8.70 -12.79 5.84
N PRO A 115 8.12 -11.73 6.43
CA PRO A 115 8.89 -10.77 7.21
C PRO A 115 9.41 -11.46 8.48
N PHE A 116 10.72 -11.73 8.54
CA PHE A 116 11.38 -12.46 9.62
C PHE A 116 10.88 -13.91 9.82
N SER A 117 10.25 -14.21 10.96
CA SER A 117 9.76 -15.55 11.32
C SER A 117 8.31 -15.79 10.91
N ASP A 118 7.53 -14.72 10.70
CA ASP A 118 6.09 -14.80 10.53
C ASP A 118 5.74 -14.87 9.05
N ILE A 119 4.95 -15.87 8.68
CA ILE A 119 4.50 -16.06 7.30
C ILE A 119 3.18 -15.32 7.12
N ILE A 120 3.15 -14.39 6.15
CA ILE A 120 1.94 -13.65 5.77
C ILE A 120 1.30 -14.28 4.53
N ILE A 121 2.13 -14.70 3.57
CA ILE A 121 1.69 -15.44 2.39
C ILE A 121 2.56 -16.69 2.30
N ASP A 122 1.96 -17.87 2.38
CA ASP A 122 2.63 -19.18 2.45
C ASP A 122 2.63 -19.95 1.13
N TYR A 123 2.22 -19.31 0.04
CA TYR A 123 2.13 -19.90 -1.29
C TYR A 123 2.85 -19.06 -2.37
N PRO A 124 3.27 -19.70 -3.49
CA PRO A 124 3.87 -18.99 -4.61
C PRO A 124 2.96 -17.95 -5.23
N HIS A 125 3.47 -16.74 -5.45
CA HIS A 125 2.72 -15.61 -6.00
C HIS A 125 3.63 -14.65 -6.78
N SER A 126 3.05 -13.95 -7.74
CA SER A 126 3.68 -12.77 -8.35
C SER A 126 3.42 -11.56 -7.46
N ASN A 127 4.41 -10.72 -7.26
CA ASN A 127 4.28 -9.48 -6.49
C ASN A 127 4.73 -8.24 -7.26
N LEU A 128 4.16 -7.10 -6.87
CA LEU A 128 4.60 -5.77 -7.30
C LEU A 128 4.64 -4.86 -6.07
N LEU A 129 5.80 -4.26 -5.82
CA LEU A 129 6.00 -3.33 -4.71
C LEU A 129 5.96 -1.90 -5.24
N LEU A 130 5.08 -1.09 -4.68
CA LEU A 130 4.99 0.34 -4.94
C LEU A 130 5.36 1.09 -3.66
N TYR A 131 6.40 1.92 -3.72
CA TYR A 131 6.85 2.72 -2.58
C TYR A 131 6.53 4.21 -2.78
N PHE A 132 5.91 4.83 -1.78
CA PHE A 132 5.65 6.27 -1.71
C PHE A 132 6.75 7.02 -0.95
N LYS A 133 7.51 6.30 -0.13
CA LYS A 133 8.65 6.80 0.68
C LYS A 133 9.81 5.81 0.58
N ASP A 134 11.01 6.27 0.94
CA ASP A 134 12.21 5.41 0.98
C ASP A 134 12.04 4.25 2.00
N PRO A 135 12.02 2.99 1.54
CA PRO A 135 11.83 1.85 2.44
C PRO A 135 13.09 1.49 3.24
N VAL A 136 14.29 1.94 2.83
CA VAL A 136 15.55 1.59 3.51
C VAL A 136 15.51 2.03 4.97
N ASN A 137 14.95 3.21 5.23
CA ASN A 137 14.88 3.82 6.55
C ASN A 137 13.56 3.52 7.28
N ALA A 138 12.64 2.75 6.69
CA ALA A 138 11.31 2.51 7.23
C ALA A 138 11.32 1.98 8.68
N CYS A 139 12.25 1.09 9.00
CA CYS A 139 12.35 0.46 10.32
C CYS A 139 13.59 0.90 11.11
N ARG A 140 14.32 1.90 10.63
CA ARG A 140 15.49 2.40 11.36
C ARG A 140 15.00 3.22 12.55
N ARG A 141 15.34 2.79 13.77
CA ARG A 141 15.17 3.64 14.95
C ARG A 141 16.27 4.69 14.93
N ASP A 142 15.94 5.94 15.20
CA ASP A 142 16.95 6.96 15.44
C ASP A 142 17.76 6.52 16.66
N SER A 143 19.01 6.13 16.45
CA SER A 143 19.93 5.77 17.52
C SER A 143 20.30 7.02 18.31
N LYS A 144 19.49 7.37 19.31
CA LYS A 144 20.01 8.15 20.44
C LYS A 144 20.79 7.20 21.35
N GLY A 145 22.09 7.07 21.08
CA GLY A 145 23.08 6.66 22.09
C GLY A 145 23.43 5.19 22.21
N SER A 146 23.79 4.50 21.13
CA SER A 146 24.61 3.26 21.26
C SER A 146 26.09 3.63 21.17
N ASP A 147 26.60 4.29 22.22
CA ASP A 147 28.01 4.15 22.56
C ASP A 147 28.17 2.76 23.20
N GLY A 148 29.29 2.11 22.91
CA GLY A 148 29.43 0.66 22.99
C GLY A 148 29.19 0.05 24.36
N THR A 149 28.56 -1.14 24.38
CA THR A 149 29.02 -2.36 25.06
C THR A 149 27.92 -3.43 24.98
N TYR A 150 28.23 -4.57 24.38
CA TYR A 150 27.50 -5.81 24.61
C TYR A 150 28.41 -6.70 25.44
N ASN A 151 27.89 -7.20 26.55
CA ASN A 151 28.54 -8.16 27.45
C ASN A 151 28.77 -9.51 26.76
#